data_AF-A0A3N4ZDI1-F1
#
_entry.id   AF-A0A3N4ZDI1-F1
#
_cell.length_a   1.000
_cell.length_b   1.000
_cell.length_c   1.000
_cell.angle_alpha   90.00
_cell.angle_beta   90.00
_cell.angle_gamma   90.00
#
_symmetry.space_group_name_H-M   'P 1'
#
loop_
_entity.id
_entity.type
_entity.pdbx_description
1 polymer ?
#
loop_
_entity_poly.entity_id
_entity_poly.type
_entity_poly.pdbx_seq_one_letter_code
_entity_poly.pdbx_strand_id
1 'polypeptide(L)'
;MSQPASVQPTTSPQPVQPTQAPTSVPAPAHDAAAAARAPAGPDKSPLTDAEADVLAALLADAFQDDALTCWAFPDPAERRRILPGFFRVFVELSRDHGEVLVSPGWDAVVLLFPPGGWEAVEARAEEVEQRLAGVLGQGPGAAALLAATRAQAAHHPRHRPHYYLPFAGVSPHAQRRGVLSDLVEELSARLDEQGHALYCEASSPGGEAVCRRNGFIPAGDPITLPDGPVLLPYWRDPQ
;
A
#
# COMPACT_ATOMS: atom_id res chain seq x y z
N MET A 1 -67.16 -39.72 -33.38
CA MET A 1 -66.54 -38.53 -32.76
C MET A 1 -65.09 -38.50 -33.23
N SER A 2 -64.58 -37.59 -34.05
CA SER A 2 -65.12 -36.44 -34.78
C SER A 2 -64.25 -36.20 -36.03
N GLN A 3 -64.79 -35.39 -36.93
CA GLN A 3 -64.45 -35.09 -38.33
C GLN A 3 -63.03 -34.59 -38.68
N PRO A 4 -62.68 -34.59 -39.99
CA PRO A 4 -61.53 -33.92 -40.61
C PRO A 4 -61.88 -32.55 -41.23
N ALA A 5 -60.93 -31.96 -42.00
CA ALA A 5 -61.00 -30.82 -42.96
C ALA A 5 -60.28 -29.52 -42.49
N SER A 6 -59.17 -29.10 -43.11
CA SER A 6 -59.00 -28.40 -44.42
C SER A 6 -59.04 -26.86 -44.30
N VAL A 7 -57.84 -26.26 -44.23
CA VAL A 7 -57.24 -25.33 -45.22
C VAL A 7 -58.05 -24.11 -45.75
N GLN A 8 -57.56 -22.91 -45.36
CA GLN A 8 -57.43 -21.60 -46.09
C GLN A 8 -58.68 -20.69 -46.29
N PRO A 9 -58.54 -19.40 -46.71
CA PRO A 9 -57.45 -18.40 -46.63
C PRO A 9 -57.92 -16.97 -46.21
N THR A 10 -57.03 -15.98 -46.39
CA THR A 10 -57.24 -14.51 -46.52
C THR A 10 -57.13 -13.75 -45.19
N THR A 11 -56.42 -12.62 -45.05
CA THR A 11 -56.07 -11.52 -45.95
C THR A 11 -54.81 -10.82 -45.43
N SER A 12 -53.87 -10.43 -46.30
CA SER A 12 -52.91 -9.35 -45.98
C SER A 12 -53.61 -7.99 -46.12
N PRO A 13 -53.27 -6.99 -45.28
CA PRO A 13 -52.65 -5.81 -45.89
C PRO A 13 -51.57 -5.11 -45.04
N GLN A 14 -50.57 -4.65 -45.78
CA GLN A 14 -49.81 -3.40 -45.68
C GLN A 14 -48.82 -3.09 -44.53
N PRO A 15 -47.74 -2.33 -44.85
CA PRO A 15 -46.56 -2.18 -44.00
C PRO A 15 -46.71 -0.97 -43.06
N VAL A 16 -46.47 -1.20 -41.77
CA VAL A 16 -46.41 -0.13 -40.76
C VAL A 16 -44.97 0.37 -40.68
N GLN A 17 -44.78 1.64 -41.00
CA GLN A 17 -43.51 2.36 -40.88
C GLN A 17 -43.03 2.38 -39.42
N PRO A 18 -41.71 2.36 -39.17
CA PRO A 18 -41.17 2.46 -37.81
C PRO A 18 -41.41 3.86 -37.24
N THR A 19 -42.11 3.89 -36.11
CA THR A 19 -42.34 5.08 -35.29
C THR A 19 -41.01 5.64 -34.80
N GLN A 20 -40.81 6.93 -35.05
CA GLN A 20 -39.70 7.73 -34.55
C GLN A 20 -39.74 7.76 -33.02
N ALA A 21 -38.63 7.35 -32.38
CA ALA A 21 -38.39 7.55 -30.96
C ALA A 21 -37.88 8.98 -30.72
N PRO A 22 -38.33 9.65 -29.64
CA PRO A 22 -37.85 10.98 -29.31
C PRO A 22 -36.40 10.98 -28.84
N THR A 23 -35.77 12.10 -29.18
CA THR A 23 -34.41 12.55 -28.88
C THR A 23 -34.00 12.54 -27.41
N SER A 24 -32.76 12.11 -27.20
CA SER A 24 -31.73 12.64 -26.27
C SER A 24 -31.97 12.60 -24.76
N VAL A 25 -31.20 11.74 -24.08
CA VAL A 25 -30.42 12.13 -22.89
C VAL A 25 -29.01 11.51 -23.03
N PRO A 26 -27.93 12.30 -23.05
CA PRO A 26 -26.56 11.79 -23.05
C PRO A 26 -26.20 11.17 -21.69
N ALA A 27 -25.41 10.10 -21.73
CA ALA A 27 -24.80 9.49 -20.55
C ALA A 27 -24.00 10.54 -19.77
N PRO A 28 -23.99 10.49 -18.42
CA PRO A 28 -23.17 11.40 -17.65
C PRO A 28 -21.70 11.12 -17.96
N ALA A 29 -21.03 12.13 -18.51
CA ALA A 29 -19.59 12.24 -18.43
C ALA A 29 -19.22 12.21 -16.95
N HIS A 30 -18.53 11.16 -16.51
CA HIS A 30 -17.86 11.18 -15.22
C HIS A 30 -16.72 12.18 -15.34
N ASP A 31 -17.00 13.39 -14.89
CA ASP A 31 -16.06 14.48 -14.71
C ASP A 31 -14.92 13.96 -13.82
N ALA A 32 -13.79 13.64 -14.44
CA ALA A 32 -12.55 13.30 -13.78
C ALA A 32 -11.93 14.59 -13.24
N ALA A 33 -12.51 15.14 -12.18
CA ALA A 33 -12.00 16.33 -11.51
C ALA A 33 -12.52 16.44 -10.07
N ALA A 34 -11.89 15.68 -9.17
CA ALA A 34 -11.57 16.10 -7.80
C ALA A 34 -10.93 14.91 -7.08
N ALA A 35 -9.61 14.79 -7.15
CA ALA A 35 -8.88 14.13 -6.08
C ALA A 35 -9.15 14.98 -4.82
N ALA A 36 -10.12 14.54 -4.02
CA ALA A 36 -10.41 15.15 -2.74
C ALA A 36 -9.13 15.10 -1.92
N ARG A 37 -8.52 16.27 -1.71
CA ARG A 37 -7.36 16.41 -0.83
C ARG A 37 -7.84 15.97 0.55
N ALA A 38 -7.30 14.83 1.03
CA ALA A 38 -7.58 14.33 2.37
C ALA A 38 -7.42 15.49 3.38
N PRO A 39 -8.28 15.59 4.40
CA PRO A 39 -8.16 16.65 5.39
C PRO A 39 -6.79 16.54 6.05
N ALA A 40 -5.99 17.59 5.90
CA ALA A 40 -4.70 17.71 6.55
C ALA A 40 -4.93 17.58 8.06
N GLY A 41 -4.27 16.59 8.67
CA GLY A 41 -4.09 16.55 10.12
C GLY A 41 -3.41 17.85 10.61
N PRO A 42 -3.36 18.08 11.93
CA PRO A 42 -2.91 19.36 12.51
C PRO A 42 -1.61 19.82 11.85
N ASP A 43 -1.54 21.10 11.47
CA ASP A 43 -0.41 21.78 10.81
C ASP A 43 0.95 21.24 11.29
N LYS A 44 1.42 20.17 10.65
CA LYS A 44 2.75 19.61 10.88
C LYS A 44 3.63 20.32 9.87
N SER A 45 4.52 21.18 10.36
CA SER A 45 5.65 21.64 9.56
C SER A 45 6.27 20.43 8.86
N PRO A 46 6.65 20.56 7.57
CA PRO A 46 7.22 19.44 6.84
C PRO A 46 8.42 18.88 7.60
N LEU A 47 8.50 17.55 7.68
CA LEU A 47 9.60 16.81 8.31
C LEU A 47 10.94 17.39 7.83
N THR A 48 11.80 17.82 8.75
CA THR A 48 13.11 18.36 8.40
C THR A 48 14.08 17.25 8.01
N ASP A 49 15.19 17.61 7.36
CA ASP A 49 16.21 16.63 6.99
C ASP A 49 16.86 16.00 8.23
N ALA A 50 17.05 16.74 9.32
CA ALA A 50 17.59 16.18 10.56
C ALA A 50 16.61 15.16 11.19
N GLU A 51 15.32 15.45 11.17
CA GLU A 51 14.30 14.51 11.66
C GLU A 51 14.20 13.27 10.77
N ALA A 52 14.32 13.41 9.46
CA ALA A 52 14.35 12.28 8.54
C ALA A 52 15.56 11.36 8.81
N ASP A 53 16.71 11.89 9.23
CA ASP A 53 17.88 11.07 9.62
C ASP A 53 17.61 10.29 10.90
N VAL A 54 16.97 10.92 11.88
CA VAL A 54 16.57 10.28 13.14
C VAL A 54 15.61 9.12 12.88
N LEU A 55 14.58 9.34 12.05
CA LEU A 55 13.59 8.30 11.74
C LEU A 55 14.17 7.17 10.89
N ALA A 56 15.08 7.49 9.97
CA ALA A 56 15.79 6.49 9.19
C ALA A 56 16.70 5.61 10.07
N ALA A 57 17.39 6.20 11.04
CA ALA A 57 18.18 5.46 12.02
C ALA A 57 17.29 4.57 12.92
N LEU A 58 16.13 5.08 13.37
CA LEU A 58 15.18 4.30 14.16
C LEU A 58 14.66 3.08 13.39
N LEU A 59 14.27 3.25 12.12
CA LEU A 59 13.88 2.13 11.28
C LEU A 59 15.05 1.16 11.06
N ALA A 60 16.25 1.68 10.81
CA ALA A 60 17.44 0.84 10.68
C ALA A 60 17.68 -0.02 11.92
N ASP A 61 17.51 0.53 13.12
CA ASP A 61 17.60 -0.20 14.39
C ASP A 61 16.47 -1.23 14.55
N ALA A 62 15.23 -0.85 14.23
CA ALA A 62 14.08 -1.75 14.31
C ALA A 62 14.18 -2.96 13.38
N PHE A 63 14.81 -2.77 12.21
CA PHE A 63 14.98 -3.80 11.19
C PHE A 63 16.38 -4.43 11.18
N GLN A 64 17.24 -4.19 12.19
CA GLN A 64 18.57 -4.81 12.26
C GLN A 64 18.53 -6.34 12.28
N ASP A 65 17.50 -6.92 12.88
CA ASP A 65 17.34 -8.37 13.03
C ASP A 65 16.07 -8.90 12.36
N ASP A 66 15.50 -8.12 11.42
CA ASP A 66 14.36 -8.54 10.62
C ASP A 66 14.77 -9.63 9.61
N ALA A 67 13.86 -10.58 9.37
CA ALA A 67 14.15 -11.72 8.50
C ALA A 67 14.54 -11.30 7.08
N LEU A 68 13.94 -10.23 6.54
CA LEU A 68 14.23 -9.73 5.20
C LEU A 68 15.64 -9.11 5.11
N THR A 69 16.01 -8.31 6.10
CA THR A 69 17.32 -7.66 6.11
C THR A 69 18.45 -8.64 6.44
N CYS A 70 18.23 -9.57 7.38
CA CYS A 70 19.18 -10.65 7.70
C CYS A 70 19.40 -11.59 6.52
N TRP A 71 18.35 -11.91 5.76
CA TRP A 71 18.46 -12.73 4.56
C TRP A 71 19.28 -12.03 3.48
N ALA A 72 18.99 -10.75 3.19
CA ALA A 72 19.71 -10.01 2.17
C ALA A 72 21.16 -9.72 2.58
N PHE A 73 21.40 -9.37 3.84
CA PHE A 73 22.71 -8.97 4.35
C PHE A 73 23.03 -9.72 5.65
N PRO A 74 23.66 -10.90 5.57
CA PRO A 74 23.92 -11.72 6.77
C PRO A 74 24.84 -11.06 7.80
N ASP A 75 25.77 -10.20 7.38
CA ASP A 75 26.69 -9.49 8.27
C ASP A 75 25.96 -8.34 9.01
N PRO A 76 25.84 -8.38 10.36
CA PRO A 76 25.22 -7.31 11.13
C PRO A 76 25.98 -5.97 11.01
N ALA A 77 27.30 -5.98 10.81
CA ALA A 77 28.07 -4.75 10.64
C ALA A 77 27.74 -4.08 9.31
N GLU A 78 27.55 -4.88 8.26
CA GLU A 78 27.10 -4.40 6.96
C GLU A 78 25.69 -3.79 7.06
N ARG A 79 24.74 -4.49 7.70
CA ARG A 79 23.38 -3.97 7.93
C ARG A 79 23.36 -2.63 8.66
N ARG A 80 24.14 -2.49 9.73
CA ARG A 80 24.30 -1.21 10.47
C ARG A 80 24.78 -0.07 9.58
N ARG A 81 25.62 -0.37 8.59
CA ARG A 81 26.14 0.63 7.66
C ARG A 81 25.11 1.03 6.58
N ILE A 82 24.35 0.07 6.04
CA ILE A 82 23.49 0.31 4.87
C ILE A 82 22.06 0.71 5.21
N LEU A 83 21.48 0.17 6.28
CA LEU A 83 20.05 0.30 6.56
C LEU A 83 19.62 1.74 6.83
N PRO A 84 20.41 2.60 7.50
CA PRO A 84 20.03 4.01 7.65
C PRO A 84 19.83 4.71 6.31
N GLY A 85 20.74 4.50 5.35
CA GLY A 85 20.59 5.06 4.01
C GLY A 85 19.38 4.47 3.26
N PHE A 86 19.12 3.18 3.43
CA PHE A 86 17.99 2.50 2.78
C PHE A 86 16.65 3.08 3.27
N PHE A 87 16.47 3.16 4.59
CA PHE A 87 15.26 3.73 5.17
C PHE A 87 15.13 5.23 4.94
N ARG A 88 16.25 5.95 4.83
CA ARG A 88 16.24 7.37 4.47
C ARG A 88 15.52 7.64 3.15
N VAL A 89 15.69 6.75 2.15
CA VAL A 89 14.95 6.84 0.89
C VAL A 89 13.44 6.75 1.13
N PHE A 90 12.98 5.77 1.90
CA PHE A 90 11.54 5.59 2.15
C PHE A 90 10.93 6.67 3.04
N VAL A 91 11.67 7.19 4.01
CA VAL A 91 11.25 8.32 4.84
C VAL A 91 11.00 9.55 3.96
N GLU A 92 11.91 9.87 3.04
CA GLU A 92 11.74 11.00 2.12
C GLU A 92 10.59 10.77 1.13
N LEU A 93 10.48 9.56 0.56
CA LEU A 93 9.34 9.23 -0.30
C LEU A 93 8.00 9.40 0.43
N SER A 94 7.93 8.97 1.69
CA SER A 94 6.72 9.13 2.51
C SER A 94 6.48 10.59 2.89
N ARG A 95 7.52 11.38 3.12
CA ARG A 95 7.41 12.83 3.32
C ARG A 95 6.87 13.55 2.08
N ASP A 96 7.32 13.17 0.89
CA ASP A 96 7.03 13.89 -0.36
C ASP A 96 5.75 13.42 -1.06
N HIS A 97 5.38 12.15 -0.89
CA HIS A 97 4.27 11.51 -1.58
C HIS A 97 3.25 10.86 -0.64
N GLY A 98 3.41 10.99 0.67
CA GLY A 98 2.48 10.43 1.64
C GLY A 98 2.52 11.12 2.99
N GLU A 99 2.61 10.33 4.05
CA GLU A 99 2.63 10.79 5.43
C GLU A 99 3.69 10.04 6.26
N VAL A 100 4.24 10.73 7.25
CA VAL A 100 5.10 10.14 8.27
C VAL A 100 4.44 10.37 9.63
N LEU A 101 4.03 9.29 10.28
CA LEU A 101 3.46 9.33 11.62
C LEU A 101 4.53 8.92 12.62
N VAL A 102 4.71 9.74 13.65
CA VAL A 102 5.72 9.54 14.69
C VAL A 102 5.00 9.55 16.03
N SER A 103 5.31 8.58 16.89
CA SER A 103 4.80 8.58 18.27
C SER A 103 5.29 9.82 19.04
N PRO A 104 4.56 10.29 20.08
CA PRO A 104 4.99 11.47 20.85
C PRO A 104 6.40 11.38 21.44
N GLY A 105 6.85 10.16 21.78
CA GLY A 105 8.19 9.91 22.33
C GLY A 105 9.30 9.76 21.28
N TRP A 106 8.99 9.88 19.98
CA TRP A 106 9.93 9.61 18.88
C TRP A 106 10.53 8.20 18.89
N ASP A 107 9.83 7.26 19.53
CA ASP A 107 10.27 5.88 19.71
C ASP A 107 9.62 4.91 18.71
N ALA A 108 8.64 5.38 17.92
CA ALA A 108 8.01 4.61 16.85
C ALA A 108 7.64 5.50 15.66
N VAL A 109 7.65 4.91 14.47
CA VAL A 109 7.32 5.56 13.21
C VAL A 109 6.49 4.62 12.32
N VAL A 110 5.55 5.20 11.58
CA VAL A 110 4.80 4.57 10.50
C VAL A 110 4.99 5.41 9.25
N LEU A 111 5.49 4.78 8.18
CA LEU A 111 5.54 5.34 6.84
C LEU A 111 4.26 4.96 6.11
N LEU A 112 3.65 5.92 5.41
CA LEU A 112 2.31 5.75 4.87
C LEU A 112 2.19 6.44 3.51
N PHE A 113 1.54 5.79 2.55
CA PHE A 113 1.14 6.37 1.28
C PHE A 113 -0.38 6.38 1.15
N PRO A 114 -1.01 7.52 0.80
CA PRO A 114 -2.43 7.57 0.48
C PRO A 114 -2.72 6.88 -0.87
N PRO A 115 -4.00 6.62 -1.20
CA PRO A 115 -4.37 6.18 -2.53
C PRO A 115 -3.82 7.11 -3.63
N GLY A 116 -3.12 6.57 -4.63
CA GLY A 116 -2.43 7.34 -5.66
C GLY A 116 -1.01 7.80 -5.28
N GLY A 117 -0.67 7.80 -3.99
CA GLY A 117 0.65 8.21 -3.49
C GLY A 117 1.75 7.19 -3.83
N TRP A 118 1.49 5.90 -3.60
CA TRP A 118 2.44 4.85 -3.98
C TRP A 118 2.57 4.73 -5.50
N GLU A 119 1.47 4.89 -6.25
CA GLU A 119 1.49 4.90 -7.71
C GLU A 119 2.33 6.06 -8.27
N ALA A 120 2.34 7.22 -7.60
CA ALA A 120 3.22 8.33 -7.96
C ALA A 120 4.71 8.00 -7.74
N VAL A 121 5.04 7.20 -6.71
CA VAL A 121 6.39 6.67 -6.49
C VAL A 121 6.75 5.66 -7.57
N GLU A 122 5.85 4.75 -7.92
CA GLU A 122 6.07 3.74 -8.95
C GLU A 122 6.19 4.32 -10.36
N ALA A 123 5.51 5.43 -10.65
CA ALA A 123 5.72 6.19 -11.88
C ALA A 123 7.18 6.68 -12.04
N ARG A 124 7.95 6.70 -10.94
CA ARG A 124 9.39 7.01 -10.88
C ARG A 124 10.21 5.81 -10.41
N ALA A 125 9.74 4.59 -10.63
CA ALA A 125 10.38 3.37 -10.13
C ALA A 125 11.86 3.28 -10.53
N GLU A 126 12.24 3.70 -11.74
CA GLU A 126 13.63 3.68 -12.19
C GLU A 126 14.53 4.63 -11.35
N GLU A 127 14.06 5.84 -11.07
CA GLU A 127 14.80 6.80 -10.24
C GLU A 127 14.95 6.29 -8.80
N VAL A 128 13.85 5.76 -8.24
CA VAL A 128 13.84 5.17 -6.90
C VAL A 128 14.79 3.97 -6.83
N GLU A 129 14.76 3.10 -7.83
CA GLU A 129 15.63 1.93 -7.92
C GLU A 129 17.10 2.33 -8.03
N GLN A 130 17.44 3.32 -8.86
CA GLN A 130 18.80 3.87 -8.98
C GLN A 130 19.28 4.44 -7.64
N ARG A 131 18.41 5.16 -6.93
CA ARG A 131 18.72 5.73 -5.62
C ARG A 131 18.97 4.63 -4.58
N LEU A 132 18.12 3.60 -4.54
CA LEU A 132 18.29 2.44 -3.67
C LEU A 132 19.58 1.68 -4.01
N ALA A 133 19.86 1.45 -5.29
CA ALA A 133 21.09 0.81 -5.73
C ALA A 133 22.36 1.61 -5.33
N GLY A 134 22.30 2.95 -5.40
CA GLY A 134 23.38 3.82 -4.95
C GLY A 134 23.67 3.70 -3.45
N VAL A 135 22.63 3.46 -2.64
CA VAL A 135 22.75 3.25 -1.19
C VAL A 135 23.22 1.84 -0.84
N LEU A 136 22.57 0.82 -1.42
CA LEU A 136 22.83 -0.59 -1.14
C LEU A 136 24.18 -1.04 -1.70
N GLY A 137 24.68 -0.36 -2.73
CA GLY A 137 25.89 -0.74 -3.44
C GLY A 137 25.64 -1.91 -4.39
N GLN A 138 26.67 -2.72 -4.58
CA GLN A 138 26.66 -3.86 -5.50
C GLN A 138 26.77 -5.16 -4.72
N GLY A 139 26.20 -6.24 -5.28
CA GLY A 139 26.33 -7.58 -4.71
C GLY A 139 24.99 -8.28 -4.49
N PRO A 140 25.04 -9.54 -4.00
CA PRO A 140 23.85 -10.38 -3.87
C PRO A 140 22.81 -9.78 -2.90
N GLY A 141 23.24 -9.16 -1.80
CA GLY A 141 22.31 -8.55 -0.84
C GLY A 141 21.56 -7.34 -1.39
N ALA A 142 22.25 -6.49 -2.16
CA ALA A 142 21.62 -5.37 -2.86
C ALA A 142 20.60 -5.88 -3.89
N ALA A 143 20.98 -6.89 -4.68
CA ALA A 143 20.08 -7.53 -5.64
C ALA A 143 18.85 -8.17 -4.96
N ALA A 144 19.05 -8.77 -3.79
CA ALA A 144 18.01 -9.41 -2.99
C ALA A 144 16.96 -8.41 -2.47
N LEU A 145 17.38 -7.29 -1.85
CA LEU A 145 16.43 -6.26 -1.40
C LEU A 145 15.71 -5.59 -2.58
N LEU A 146 16.42 -5.29 -3.67
CA LEU A 146 15.76 -4.73 -4.87
C LEU A 146 14.75 -5.71 -5.47
N ALA A 147 15.07 -7.01 -5.50
CA ALA A 147 14.12 -8.04 -5.92
C ALA A 147 12.90 -8.12 -4.98
N ALA A 148 13.09 -7.98 -3.67
CA ALA A 148 11.98 -7.92 -2.71
C ALA A 148 11.07 -6.72 -2.95
N THR A 149 11.63 -5.51 -3.17
CA THR A 149 10.84 -4.32 -3.51
C THR A 149 10.04 -4.51 -4.80
N ARG A 150 10.64 -5.11 -5.85
CA ARG A 150 9.91 -5.41 -7.09
C ARG A 150 8.82 -6.46 -6.88
N ALA A 151 9.07 -7.47 -6.04
CA ALA A 151 8.08 -8.49 -5.71
C ALA A 151 6.88 -7.89 -4.98
N GLN A 152 7.10 -7.01 -3.99
CA GLN A 152 6.04 -6.27 -3.32
C GLN A 152 5.24 -5.41 -4.29
N ALA A 153 5.91 -4.61 -5.13
CA ALA A 153 5.23 -3.77 -6.14
C ALA A 153 4.36 -4.58 -7.11
N ALA A 154 4.82 -5.78 -7.52
CA ALA A 154 4.09 -6.67 -8.41
C ALA A 154 2.86 -7.33 -7.74
N HIS A 155 2.92 -7.62 -6.44
CA HIS A 155 1.80 -8.20 -5.68
C HIS A 155 0.85 -7.15 -5.10
N HIS A 156 1.27 -5.88 -5.11
CA HIS A 156 0.51 -4.79 -4.53
C HIS A 156 -0.93 -4.73 -5.11
N PRO A 157 -1.98 -4.76 -4.26
CA PRO A 157 -3.36 -4.72 -4.73
C PRO A 157 -3.65 -3.50 -5.61
N ARG A 158 -4.36 -3.68 -6.74
CA ARG A 158 -4.74 -2.56 -7.64
C ARG A 158 -6.24 -2.36 -7.81
N HIS A 159 -7.03 -3.24 -7.21
CA HIS A 159 -8.46 -3.35 -7.50
C HIS A 159 -9.33 -2.38 -6.69
N ARG A 160 -8.81 -1.82 -5.59
CA ARG A 160 -9.52 -0.89 -4.71
C ARG A 160 -8.56 0.19 -4.20
N PRO A 161 -8.99 1.46 -4.09
CA PRO A 161 -8.19 2.51 -3.45
C PRO A 161 -7.95 2.18 -1.97
N HIS A 162 -6.70 2.32 -1.52
CA HIS A 162 -6.30 2.05 -0.14
C HIS A 162 -5.04 2.83 0.23
N TYR A 163 -4.84 3.02 1.53
CA TYR A 163 -3.56 3.46 2.06
C TYR A 163 -2.59 2.29 2.11
N TYR A 164 -1.31 2.56 1.85
CA TYR A 164 -0.23 1.58 1.93
C TYR A 164 0.75 1.91 3.04
N LEU A 165 0.99 0.95 3.92
CA LEU A 165 1.96 1.01 5.01
C LEU A 165 3.15 0.08 4.68
N PRO A 166 4.19 0.59 3.99
CA PRO A 166 5.37 -0.21 3.63
C PRO A 166 6.28 -0.52 4.81
N PHE A 167 6.39 0.41 5.76
CA PHE A 167 7.29 0.26 6.91
C PHE A 167 6.70 0.86 8.17
N ALA A 168 6.87 0.12 9.26
CA ALA A 168 6.65 0.58 10.61
C ALA A 168 7.76 0.06 11.51
N GLY A 169 8.25 0.88 12.42
CA GLY A 169 9.36 0.54 13.30
C GLY A 169 9.16 1.07 14.71
N VAL A 170 9.72 0.34 15.67
CA VAL A 170 9.83 0.76 17.07
C VAL A 170 11.28 0.64 17.48
N SER A 171 11.80 1.69 18.11
CA SER A 171 13.12 1.68 18.76
C SER A 171 13.25 0.45 19.67
N PRO A 172 14.37 -0.28 19.63
CA PRO A 172 14.59 -1.46 20.48
C PRO A 172 14.30 -1.21 21.97
N HIS A 173 14.54 0.01 22.46
CA HIS A 173 14.30 0.40 23.85
C HIS A 173 12.81 0.58 24.21
N ALA A 174 11.93 0.72 23.22
CA ALA A 174 10.49 0.92 23.41
C ALA A 174 9.63 -0.27 22.93
N GLN A 175 10.25 -1.35 22.46
CA GLN A 175 9.55 -2.55 22.04
C GLN A 175 8.73 -3.18 23.17
N ARG A 176 7.68 -3.92 22.80
CA ARG A 176 6.75 -4.61 23.72
C ARG A 176 5.97 -3.71 24.69
N ARG A 177 5.96 -2.39 24.43
CA ARG A 177 5.17 -1.41 25.20
C ARG A 177 3.86 -1.00 24.53
N GLY A 178 3.54 -1.56 23.36
CA GLY A 178 2.31 -1.23 22.61
C GLY A 178 2.41 -0.01 21.71
N VAL A 179 3.50 0.77 21.76
CA VAL A 179 3.62 2.09 21.07
C VAL A 179 3.24 2.05 19.58
N LEU A 180 3.71 1.05 18.82
CA LEU A 180 3.33 0.94 17.42
C LEU A 180 1.89 0.47 17.22
N SER A 181 1.38 -0.40 18.10
CA SER A 181 -0.03 -0.78 18.04
C SER A 181 -0.92 0.44 18.27
N ASP A 182 -0.62 1.28 19.25
CA ASP A 182 -1.38 2.49 19.56
C ASP A 182 -1.33 3.49 18.38
N LEU A 183 -0.16 3.65 17.74
CA LEU A 183 -0.01 4.52 16.57
C LEU A 183 -0.79 4.02 15.34
N VAL A 184 -0.82 2.70 15.13
CA VAL A 184 -1.61 2.08 14.05
C VAL A 184 -3.11 2.13 14.37
N GLU A 185 -3.50 2.04 15.64
CA GLU A 185 -4.89 2.17 16.09
C GLU A 185 -5.41 3.58 15.82
N GLU A 186 -4.65 4.61 16.19
CA GLU A 186 -4.98 6.01 15.91
C GLU A 186 -5.08 6.28 14.40
N LEU A 187 -4.12 5.76 13.61
CA LEU A 187 -4.18 5.82 12.16
C LEU A 187 -5.46 5.16 11.63
N SER A 188 -5.77 3.94 12.11
CA SER A 188 -6.92 3.17 11.64
C SER A 188 -8.23 3.89 11.93
N ALA A 189 -8.41 4.44 13.13
CA ALA A 189 -9.59 5.23 13.48
C ALA A 189 -9.76 6.46 12.56
N ARG A 190 -8.67 7.16 12.24
CA ARG A 190 -8.69 8.27 11.28
C ARG A 190 -9.10 7.81 9.87
N LEU A 191 -8.63 6.65 9.42
CA LEU A 191 -8.97 6.11 8.10
C LEU A 191 -10.41 5.58 8.04
N ASP A 192 -10.94 5.06 9.15
CA ASP A 192 -12.34 4.64 9.28
C ASP A 192 -13.30 5.80 9.05
N GLU A 193 -13.05 6.93 9.71
CA GLU A 193 -13.83 8.16 9.52
C GLU A 193 -13.83 8.65 8.06
N GLN A 194 -12.76 8.32 7.31
CA GLN A 194 -12.60 8.68 5.91
C GLN A 194 -13.09 7.60 4.93
N GLY A 195 -13.50 6.43 5.43
CA GLY A 195 -13.93 5.30 4.61
C GLY A 195 -12.80 4.68 3.78
N HIS A 196 -11.56 4.75 4.25
CA HIS A 196 -10.39 4.24 3.53
C HIS A 196 -9.88 2.91 4.09
N ALA A 197 -9.55 1.99 3.19
CA ALA A 197 -8.86 0.75 3.54
C ALA A 197 -7.36 0.98 3.76
N LEU A 198 -6.71 0.04 4.45
CA LEU A 198 -5.28 0.05 4.74
C LEU A 198 -4.67 -1.32 4.41
N TYR A 199 -3.52 -1.30 3.75
CA TYR A 199 -2.79 -2.49 3.30
C TYR A 199 -1.33 -2.44 3.75
N CYS A 200 -0.77 -3.60 4.06
CA CYS A 200 0.65 -3.77 4.37
C CYS A 200 1.09 -5.22 4.09
N GLU A 201 2.40 -5.46 4.09
CA GLU A 201 2.96 -6.80 4.19
C GLU A 201 3.77 -6.95 5.49
N ALA A 202 3.47 -8.01 6.24
CA ALA A 202 4.24 -8.36 7.42
C ALA A 202 5.41 -9.30 7.06
N SER A 203 6.62 -8.95 7.49
CA SER A 203 7.84 -9.76 7.35
C SER A 203 8.24 -10.51 8.63
N SER A 204 7.50 -10.30 9.73
CA SER A 204 7.87 -10.83 11.05
C SER A 204 6.64 -11.17 11.91
N PRO A 205 6.77 -12.07 12.89
CA PRO A 205 5.69 -12.38 13.84
C PRO A 205 5.19 -11.15 14.62
N GLY A 206 6.08 -10.19 14.90
CA GLY A 206 5.73 -8.94 15.54
C GLY A 206 4.83 -8.06 14.66
N GLY A 207 5.18 -7.94 13.37
CA GLY A 207 4.35 -7.24 12.38
C GLY A 207 2.98 -7.87 12.22
N GLU A 208 2.91 -9.20 12.13
CA GLU A 208 1.63 -9.93 12.08
C GLU A 208 0.76 -9.69 13.33
N ALA A 209 1.38 -9.69 14.52
CA ALA A 209 0.67 -9.42 15.76
C ALA A 209 0.09 -7.98 15.79
N VAL A 210 0.84 -6.99 15.28
CA VAL A 210 0.34 -5.61 15.12
C VAL A 210 -0.84 -5.57 14.13
N CYS A 211 -0.73 -6.25 12.98
CA CYS A 211 -1.81 -6.31 11.99
C CYS A 211 -3.09 -6.89 12.60
N ARG A 212 -3.01 -8.08 13.20
CA ARG A 212 -4.18 -8.77 13.78
C ARG A 212 -4.83 -7.96 14.90
N ARG A 213 -4.03 -7.33 15.76
CA ARG A 213 -4.54 -6.48 16.85
C ARG A 213 -5.31 -5.27 16.33
N ASN A 214 -4.93 -4.74 15.17
CA ASN A 214 -5.55 -3.56 14.57
C ASN A 214 -6.64 -3.91 13.54
N GLY A 215 -7.15 -5.14 13.55
CA GLY A 215 -8.29 -5.54 12.71
C GLY A 215 -7.94 -5.84 11.25
N PHE A 216 -6.66 -5.97 10.90
CA PHE A 216 -6.27 -6.48 9.60
C PHE A 216 -6.55 -7.99 9.50
N ILE A 217 -6.92 -8.42 8.31
CA ILE A 217 -7.08 -9.82 7.93
C ILE A 217 -6.04 -10.19 6.85
N PRO A 218 -5.57 -11.45 6.79
CA PRO A 218 -4.72 -11.90 5.69
C PRO A 218 -5.37 -11.64 4.34
N ALA A 219 -4.58 -11.19 3.36
CA ALA A 219 -5.05 -10.83 2.03
C ALA A 219 -4.11 -11.37 0.95
N GLY A 220 -4.68 -11.81 -0.18
CA GLY A 220 -3.91 -12.31 -1.31
C GLY A 220 -3.05 -13.53 -0.99
N ASP A 221 -2.16 -13.85 -1.93
CA ASP A 221 -1.18 -14.93 -1.77
C ASP A 221 0.08 -14.40 -1.06
N PRO A 222 0.74 -15.23 -0.22
CA PRO A 222 2.03 -14.89 0.36
C PRO A 222 3.09 -14.57 -0.71
N ILE A 223 3.84 -13.49 -0.51
CA ILE A 223 4.94 -13.11 -1.41
C ILE A 223 6.16 -13.94 -1.01
N THR A 224 6.48 -14.93 -1.83
CA THR A 224 7.62 -15.83 -1.57
C THR A 224 8.86 -15.30 -2.26
N LEU A 225 9.87 -14.93 -1.48
CA LEU A 225 11.18 -14.55 -2.00
C LEU A 225 12.04 -15.82 -2.17
N PRO A 226 12.70 -16.02 -3.33
CA PRO A 226 13.58 -17.18 -3.53
C PRO A 226 14.67 -17.24 -2.45
N ASP A 227 14.76 -18.38 -1.77
CA ASP A 227 15.69 -18.62 -0.64
C ASP A 227 15.57 -17.61 0.52
N GLY A 228 14.48 -16.84 0.57
CA GLY A 228 14.26 -15.75 1.52
C GLY A 228 13.01 -15.92 2.37
N PRO A 229 12.65 -14.88 3.17
CA PRO A 229 11.43 -14.92 3.96
C PRO A 229 10.19 -14.80 3.08
N VAL A 230 9.06 -15.18 3.67
CA VAL A 230 7.73 -14.97 3.09
C VAL A 230 7.18 -13.67 3.66
N LEU A 231 6.74 -12.77 2.79
CA LEU A 231 6.01 -11.57 3.19
C LEU A 231 4.51 -11.88 3.13
N LEU A 232 3.80 -11.59 4.22
CA LEU A 232 2.39 -11.92 4.36
C LEU A 232 1.55 -10.66 4.14
N PRO A 233 0.75 -10.56 3.07
CA PRO A 233 -0.09 -9.40 2.86
C PRO A 233 -1.28 -9.40 3.82
N TYR A 234 -1.60 -8.21 4.31
CA TYR A 234 -2.70 -7.96 5.24
C TYR A 234 -3.52 -6.77 4.74
N TRP A 235 -4.84 -6.89 4.87
CA TRP A 235 -5.81 -5.88 4.47
C TRP A 235 -6.72 -5.53 5.63
N ARG A 236 -7.06 -4.25 5.75
CA ARG A 236 -8.07 -3.76 6.67
C ARG A 236 -9.07 -2.91 5.91
N ASP A 237 -10.33 -3.34 5.88
CA ASP A 237 -11.44 -2.49 5.44
C ASP A 237 -11.78 -1.46 6.52
N PRO A 238 -12.33 -0.29 6.15
CA PRO A 238 -12.82 0.68 7.12
C PRO A 238 -13.94 0.06 7.96
N GLN A 239 -13.97 0.37 9.26
CA GLN A 239 -14.88 -0.19 10.26
C GLN A 239 -15.98 0.78 10.70
#